data_AF-A0A8S9TPW0-F1
#
_entry.id   AF-A0A8S9TPW0-F1
#
_cell.length_a   1.000
_cell.length_b   1.000
_cell.length_c   1.000
_cell.angle_alpha   90.00
_cell.angle_beta   90.00
_cell.angle_gamma   90.00
#
_symmetry.space_group_name_H-M   'P 1'
#
loop_
_entity.id
_entity.type
_entity.pdbx_description
1 polymer ?
#
loop_
_entity_poly.entity_id
_entity_poly.type
_entity_poly.pdbx_seq_one_letter_code
_entity_poly.pdbx_strand_id
1 'polypeptide(L)'
;MTSRQLCAFYFSDLGEGRFEYKSCGLPRKQTPGTGYSNLLSHLNSKHAGYAAGFAELHATQTPALTTFGFVDDVTRNIYQWMVWVIERNLPITEVENKATRAVVISLDE
;
A
#
# COMPACT_ATOMS: atom_id res chain seq x y z
N MET A 1 -10.98 -13.14 -9.64
CA MET A 1 -10.45 -12.66 -8.36
C MET A 1 -10.62 -13.76 -7.32
N THR A 2 -9.52 -14.28 -6.75
CA THR A 2 -9.58 -15.34 -5.73
C THR A 2 -9.42 -14.76 -4.32
N SER A 3 -9.92 -15.48 -3.32
CA SER A 3 -9.75 -15.13 -1.90
C SER A 3 -8.28 -15.00 -1.49
N ARG A 4 -7.42 -15.83 -2.10
CA ARG A 4 -5.96 -15.78 -1.93
C ARG A 4 -5.35 -14.50 -2.48
N GLN A 5 -5.76 -14.05 -3.67
CA GLN A 5 -5.27 -12.79 -4.26
C GLN A 5 -5.64 -11.59 -3.39
N LEU A 6 -6.89 -11.55 -2.92
CA LEU A 6 -7.35 -10.50 -2.00
C LEU A 6 -6.56 -10.49 -0.69
N CYS A 7 -6.29 -11.67 -0.11
CA CYS A 7 -5.53 -11.76 1.13
C CYS A 7 -4.07 -11.33 0.94
N ALA A 8 -3.41 -11.77 -0.12
CA ALA A 8 -2.05 -11.35 -0.44
C ALA A 8 -1.94 -9.82 -0.68
N PHE A 9 -3.01 -9.22 -1.22
CA PHE A 9 -3.03 -7.77 -1.48
C PHE A 9 -3.23 -6.95 -0.20
N TYR A 10 -4.27 -7.27 0.58
CA TYR A 10 -4.72 -6.44 1.70
C TYR A 10 -4.05 -6.75 3.04
N PHE A 11 -3.44 -7.92 3.20
CA PHE A 11 -2.86 -8.35 4.46
C PHE A 11 -1.36 -8.55 4.37
N SER A 12 -0.68 -8.28 5.47
CA SER A 12 0.70 -8.70 5.74
C SER A 12 0.65 -10.05 6.47
N ASP A 13 1.41 -11.02 5.98
CA ASP A 13 1.59 -12.31 6.67
C ASP A 13 2.60 -12.13 7.80
N LEU A 14 2.17 -12.39 9.03
CA LEU A 14 2.99 -12.31 10.23
C LEU A 14 3.52 -13.69 10.67
N GLY A 15 3.24 -14.74 9.91
CA GLY A 15 3.57 -16.12 10.25
C GLY A 15 2.55 -16.76 11.20
N GLU A 16 2.66 -18.09 11.38
CA GLU A 16 1.80 -18.88 12.28
C GLU A 16 0.29 -18.73 12.02
N GLY A 17 -0.08 -18.44 10.76
CA GLY A 17 -1.46 -18.17 10.39
C GLY A 17 -1.98 -16.85 10.96
N ARG A 18 -1.12 -15.87 11.26
CA ARG A 18 -1.52 -14.51 11.66
C ARG A 18 -1.36 -13.57 10.48
N PHE A 19 -2.38 -12.76 10.26
CA PHE A 19 -2.44 -11.81 9.17
C PHE A 19 -2.87 -10.45 9.71
N GLU A 20 -2.14 -9.41 9.33
CA GLU A 20 -2.46 -8.05 9.70
C GLU A 20 -3.00 -7.30 8.50
N TYR A 21 -4.13 -6.60 8.67
CA TYR A 21 -4.63 -5.74 7.62
C TYR A 21 -3.81 -4.45 7.57
N LYS A 22 -3.28 -4.11 6.40
CA LYS A 22 -2.23 -3.10 6.22
C LYS A 22 -2.56 -1.69 6.72
N SER A 23 -3.83 -1.30 6.88
CA SER A 23 -4.21 0.03 7.45
C SER A 23 -4.90 -0.04 8.80
N CYS A 24 -5.36 -1.22 9.22
CA CYS A 24 -5.90 -1.37 10.57
C CYS A 24 -4.80 -1.67 11.58
N GLY A 25 -3.64 -2.20 11.13
CA GLY A 25 -2.52 -2.56 12.00
C GLY A 25 -2.88 -3.58 13.09
N LEU A 26 -4.01 -4.28 12.92
CA LEU A 26 -4.56 -5.21 13.91
C LEU A 26 -4.31 -6.64 13.43
N PRO A 27 -3.43 -7.40 14.10
CA PRO A 27 -3.15 -8.78 13.73
C PRO A 27 -4.38 -9.66 14.01
N ARG A 28 -4.73 -10.50 13.04
CA ARG A 28 -5.82 -11.48 13.14
C ARG A 28 -5.33 -12.87 12.83
N LYS A 29 -5.75 -13.81 13.68
CA LYS A 29 -5.46 -15.24 13.48
C LYS A 29 -6.42 -15.81 12.43
N GLN A 30 -5.86 -16.50 11.45
CA GLN A 30 -6.58 -17.35 10.52
C GLN A 30 -7.16 -18.52 11.30
N THR A 31 -8.48 -18.71 11.21
CA THR A 31 -9.12 -19.84 11.85
C THR A 31 -8.71 -21.13 11.13
N PRO A 32 -8.24 -22.16 11.86
CA PRO A 32 -7.89 -23.44 11.24
C PRO A 32 -9.06 -24.02 10.45
N GLY A 33 -8.80 -24.55 9.27
CA GLY A 33 -9.81 -25.22 8.43
C GLY A 33 -10.77 -24.28 7.67
N THR A 34 -10.78 -22.97 7.91
CA THR A 34 -11.69 -22.03 7.21
C THR A 34 -11.07 -21.37 5.97
N GLY A 35 -9.78 -21.60 5.72
CA GLY A 35 -9.04 -20.87 4.70
C GLY A 35 -9.06 -19.36 4.94
N TYR A 36 -9.29 -18.57 3.89
CA TYR A 36 -9.29 -17.10 3.92
C TYR A 36 -10.65 -16.47 4.28
N SER A 37 -11.67 -17.28 4.49
CA SER A 37 -13.06 -16.84 4.68
C SER A 37 -13.22 -15.87 5.85
N ASN A 38 -12.46 -16.08 6.92
CA ASN A 38 -12.49 -15.23 8.11
C ASN A 38 -11.85 -13.85 7.87
N LEU A 39 -10.75 -13.80 7.09
CA LEU A 39 -10.10 -12.55 6.69
C LEU A 39 -10.99 -11.75 5.72
N LEU A 40 -11.66 -12.43 4.80
CA LEU A 40 -12.63 -11.79 3.90
C LEU A 40 -13.86 -11.29 4.65
N SER A 41 -14.34 -12.01 5.66
CA SER A 41 -15.44 -11.54 6.52
C SER A 41 -15.06 -10.24 7.25
N HIS A 42 -13.81 -10.11 7.68
CA HIS A 42 -13.30 -8.84 8.21
C HIS A 42 -13.34 -7.73 7.16
N LEU A 43 -12.84 -7.96 5.94
CA LEU A 43 -12.92 -6.96 4.86
C LEU A 43 -14.36 -6.55 4.58
N ASN A 44 -15.28 -7.50 4.49
CA ASN A 44 -16.68 -7.23 4.23
C ASN A 44 -17.38 -6.42 5.34
N SER A 45 -16.94 -6.57 6.60
CA SER A 45 -17.53 -5.87 7.75
C SER A 45 -16.90 -4.52 8.06
N LYS A 46 -15.61 -4.33 7.75
CA LYS A 46 -14.85 -3.13 8.13
C LYS A 46 -14.35 -2.29 6.95
N HIS A 47 -14.31 -2.86 5.74
CA HIS A 47 -13.74 -2.24 4.55
C HIS A 47 -14.69 -2.39 3.35
N ALA A 48 -15.79 -1.63 3.36
CA ALA A 48 -16.75 -1.63 2.25
C ALA A 48 -16.06 -1.27 0.91
N GLY A 49 -16.47 -1.91 -0.18
CA GLY A 49 -15.95 -1.61 -1.52
C GLY A 49 -14.58 -2.22 -1.85
N TYR A 50 -13.95 -2.96 -0.93
CA TYR A 50 -12.62 -3.56 -1.16
C TYR A 50 -12.56 -4.43 -2.44
N ALA A 51 -13.62 -5.20 -2.73
CA ALA A 51 -13.68 -6.07 -3.90
C ALA A 51 -13.78 -5.27 -5.21
N ALA A 52 -14.54 -4.17 -5.23
CA ALA A 52 -14.64 -3.30 -6.39
C ALA A 52 -13.31 -2.58 -6.65
N GLY A 53 -12.67 -2.05 -5.61
CA GLY A 53 -11.36 -1.41 -5.72
C GLY A 53 -10.27 -2.35 -6.25
N PHE A 54 -10.24 -3.61 -5.77
CA PHE A 54 -9.31 -4.60 -6.31
C PHE A 54 -9.61 -4.97 -7.77
N ALA A 55 -10.89 -5.03 -8.17
CA ALA A 55 -11.27 -5.35 -9.55
C ALA A 55 -10.87 -4.25 -10.54
N GLU A 56 -11.12 -2.99 -10.17
CA GLU A 56 -10.73 -1.82 -10.96
C GLU A 56 -9.21 -1.77 -11.13
N LEU A 57 -8.46 -1.95 -10.04
CA LEU A 57 -7.00 -2.02 -10.04
C LEU A 57 -6.45 -3.12 -10.93
N HIS A 58 -7.05 -4.31 -10.88
CA HIS A 58 -6.62 -5.42 -11.71
C HIS A 58 -6.95 -5.20 -13.20
N ALA A 59 -7.92 -4.34 -13.51
CA ALA A 59 -8.27 -3.97 -14.88
C ALA A 59 -7.36 -2.83 -15.41
N THR A 60 -6.93 -1.91 -14.56
CA THR A 60 -6.00 -0.82 -14.90
C THR A 60 -4.55 -1.28 -14.71
N GLN A 61 -3.87 -1.63 -15.80
CA GLN A 61 -2.47 -2.11 -15.76
C GLN A 61 -1.45 -1.09 -15.20
N THR A 62 -1.86 0.16 -14.96
CA THR A 62 -1.01 1.20 -14.36
C THR A 62 -1.75 1.92 -13.22
N PRO A 63 -1.65 1.42 -11.98
CA PRO A 63 -2.28 2.07 -10.84
C PRO A 63 -1.47 3.29 -10.40
N ALA A 64 -2.14 4.42 -10.18
CA ALA A 64 -1.54 5.58 -9.52
C ALA A 64 -1.16 5.21 -8.07
N LEU A 65 -0.03 5.73 -7.58
CA LEU A 65 0.50 5.41 -6.25
C LEU A 65 -0.50 5.78 -5.13
N THR A 66 -1.36 6.78 -5.38
CA THR A 66 -2.41 7.25 -4.48
C THR A 66 -3.59 6.29 -4.37
N THR A 67 -3.80 5.38 -5.33
CA THR A 67 -4.89 4.40 -5.29
C THR A 67 -4.69 3.37 -4.17
N PHE A 68 -3.48 3.29 -3.61
CA PHE A 68 -3.10 2.21 -2.72
C PHE A 68 -3.51 2.43 -1.28
N GLY A 69 -3.57 3.63 -0.71
CA GLY A 69 -3.78 3.80 0.74
C GLY A 69 -2.74 3.09 1.65
N PHE A 70 -1.82 2.30 1.08
CA PHE A 70 -0.77 1.50 1.70
C PHE A 70 0.49 1.63 0.83
N VAL A 71 1.11 2.80 0.87
CA VAL A 71 2.47 2.97 0.35
C VAL A 71 3.31 3.31 1.56
N ASP A 72 4.35 2.51 1.83
CA ASP A 72 5.28 2.85 2.90
C ASP A 72 5.96 4.19 2.62
N ASP A 73 6.42 4.87 3.66
CA ASP A 73 6.94 6.23 3.54
C ASP A 73 8.13 6.31 2.57
N VAL A 74 8.94 5.24 2.46
CA VAL A 74 10.09 5.20 1.54
C VAL A 74 9.60 5.15 0.10
N THR A 75 8.67 4.25 -0.23
CA THR A 75 8.11 4.15 -1.57
C THR A 75 7.36 5.41 -1.98
N ARG A 76 6.61 6.03 -1.06
CA ARG A 76 5.92 7.31 -1.29
C ARG A 76 6.93 8.43 -1.57
N ASN A 77 7.97 8.53 -0.75
CA ASN A 77 9.02 9.52 -0.91
C ASN A 77 9.72 9.37 -2.27
N ILE A 78 10.14 8.15 -2.65
CA ILE A 78 10.76 7.89 -3.96
C ILE A 78 9.85 8.35 -5.11
N TYR A 79 8.56 8.00 -5.05
CA TYR A 79 7.61 8.43 -6.09
C TYR A 79 7.47 9.94 -6.16
N GLN A 80 7.36 10.64 -5.02
CA GLN A 80 7.28 12.09 -4.98
C GLN A 80 8.53 12.75 -5.58
N TRP A 81 9.73 12.20 -5.30
CA TRP A 81 10.96 12.64 -5.94
C TRP A 81 10.95 12.43 -7.45
N MET A 82 10.47 11.28 -7.93
CA MET A 82 10.36 11.02 -9.37
C MET A 82 9.42 12.00 -10.06
N VAL A 83 8.23 12.23 -9.49
CA VAL A 83 7.26 13.19 -10.02
C VAL A 83 7.87 14.59 -10.08
N TRP A 84 8.52 15.03 -8.99
CA TRP A 84 9.14 16.35 -8.93
C TRP A 84 10.25 16.54 -9.97
N VAL A 85 11.14 15.56 -10.13
CA VAL A 85 12.22 15.59 -11.12
C VAL A 85 11.65 15.67 -12.55
N ILE A 86 10.62 14.88 -12.85
CA ILE A 86 10.00 14.83 -14.18
C ILE A 86 9.25 16.14 -14.48
N GLU A 87 8.36 16.57 -13.59
CA GLU A 87 7.50 17.75 -13.81
C GLU A 87 8.29 19.05 -13.91
N ARG A 88 9.44 19.13 -13.22
CA ARG A 88 10.31 20.31 -13.25
C ARG A 88 11.47 20.18 -14.23
N ASN A 89 11.57 19.06 -14.93
CA ASN A 89 12.66 18.74 -15.85
C ASN A 89 14.05 18.94 -15.22
N LEU A 90 14.23 18.41 -14.02
CA LEU A 90 15.48 18.51 -13.26
C LEU A 90 16.40 17.32 -13.57
N PRO A 91 17.72 17.46 -13.39
CA PRO A 91 18.60 16.31 -13.46
C PRO A 91 18.33 15.39 -12.26
N ILE A 92 18.45 14.06 -12.48
CA ILE A 92 18.26 13.05 -11.43
C ILE A 92 19.18 13.31 -10.23
N THR A 93 20.35 13.92 -10.43
CA THR A 93 21.29 14.30 -9.36
C THR A 93 20.70 15.27 -8.32
N GLU A 94 19.61 15.98 -8.63
CA GLU A 94 18.94 16.84 -7.64
C GLU A 94 18.38 16.07 -6.45
N VAL A 95 18.10 14.78 -6.59
CA VAL A 95 17.68 13.95 -5.44
C VAL A 95 18.78 13.77 -4.40
N GLU A 96 20.04 14.06 -4.73
CA GLU A 96 21.19 14.03 -3.80
C GLU A 96 21.60 15.41 -3.30
N ASN A 97 20.96 16.47 -3.82
CA ASN A 97 21.25 17.85 -3.44
C ASN A 97 20.91 18.06 -1.96
N LYS A 98 21.93 18.42 -1.18
CA LYS A 98 21.82 18.61 0.27
C LYS A 98 20.85 19.73 0.65
N ALA A 99 20.78 20.81 -0.13
CA ALA A 99 19.87 21.92 0.12
C ALA A 99 18.42 21.47 -0.13
N THR A 100 18.17 20.75 -1.23
CA THR A 100 16.85 20.23 -1.57
C THR A 100 16.37 19.21 -0.53
N ARG A 101 17.25 18.32 -0.06
CA ARG A 101 16.92 17.36 1.00
C ARG A 101 16.63 18.03 2.36
N ALA A 102 17.30 19.13 2.68
CA ALA A 102 17.07 19.84 3.93
C ALA A 102 15.65 20.43 4.02
N VAL A 103 15.09 20.90 2.90
CA VAL A 103 13.72 21.44 2.82
C VAL A 103 12.65 20.35 2.96
N VAL A 104 12.94 19.13 2.48
CA VAL A 104 12.00 18.00 2.58
C VAL A 104 11.94 17.43 3.99
N ILE A 105 13.07 17.43 4.73
CA ILE A 105 13.12 16.93 6.12
C ILE A 105 12.43 17.90 7.10
N SER A 106 12.43 19.21 6.82
CA SER A 106 11.88 20.23 7.72
C SER A 106 10.35 20.35 7.73
N LEU A 107 9.63 19.52 6.96
CA LEU A 107 8.15 19.52 6.90
C LEU A 107 7.52 18.35 7.68
N ASP A 108 8.34 17.47 8.28
CA ASP A 108 7.94 16.31 9.08
C ASP A 108 8.16 16.52 10.61
N GLU A 109 8.52 17.73 11.06
CA GLU A 109 8.48 18.19 12.47
C GLU A 109 7.19 18.97 12.78
#